data_AF-A0A8E2E3W2-F1
#
_entry.id   AF-A0A8E2E3W2-F1
#
_cell.length_a   1.000
_cell.length_b   1.000
_cell.length_c   1.000
_cell.angle_alpha   90.00
_cell.angle_beta   90.00
_cell.angle_gamma   90.00
#
_symmetry.space_group_name_H-M   'P 1'
#
loop_
_entity.id
_entity.type
_entity.pdbx_description
1 polymer ?
#
loop_
_entity_poly.entity_id
_entity_poly.type
_entity_poly.pdbx_seq_one_letter_code
_entity_poly.pdbx_strand_id
1 'polypeptide(L)'
;MAGCTEGDGVVSGVEDVQHQPPNPSIRLQIHRPSMSHAPLMATDKPQPSDNTIPDSNYPPRNLPYSESFENEFMKTILYPPAPTTRLPPASPSLLVQPSALPLPLTSPLRTHPSPFPGVHLTHPGGYHTGGPGPSASVVAAFAKRFIHEQGIRSEAELERRVQEAVQRRMGEVRERMGRREEAIKRNEGVRREIRLLEAQRRTEERVEERIRAERERKIGSGGRE
;
A
#
# COMPACT_ATOMS: atom_id res chain seq x y z
N MET A 1 34.10 -14.94 -55.92
CA MET A 1 34.33 -16.36 -55.63
C MET A 1 34.94 -16.48 -54.24
N ALA A 2 34.12 -16.88 -53.26
CA ALA A 2 34.55 -17.37 -51.95
C ALA A 2 33.42 -18.30 -51.50
N GLY A 3 33.75 -19.57 -51.30
CA GLY A 3 32.84 -20.61 -50.81
C GLY A 3 32.87 -20.72 -49.29
N CYS A 4 32.41 -21.89 -48.82
CA CYS A 4 32.18 -22.34 -47.43
C CYS A 4 30.76 -22.04 -46.93
N THR A 5 29.97 -22.95 -46.31
CA THR A 5 29.83 -24.41 -46.24
C THR A 5 28.62 -24.64 -45.31
N GLU A 6 27.91 -25.75 -45.51
CA GLU A 6 26.74 -26.20 -44.76
C GLU A 6 27.04 -26.51 -43.27
N GLY A 7 25.98 -26.57 -42.46
CA GLY A 7 26.02 -27.03 -41.07
C GLY A 7 24.62 -27.24 -40.50
N ASP A 8 24.06 -28.42 -40.77
CA ASP A 8 22.85 -28.97 -40.14
C ASP A 8 23.01 -29.11 -38.61
N GLY A 9 21.91 -28.86 -37.89
CA GLY A 9 21.81 -29.04 -36.45
C GLY A 9 20.43 -29.52 -36.03
N VAL A 10 20.19 -30.82 -36.17
CA VAL A 10 19.06 -31.55 -35.59
C VAL A 10 19.22 -31.64 -34.08
N VAL A 11 18.20 -31.26 -33.31
CA VAL A 11 18.05 -31.70 -31.91
C VAL A 11 16.63 -32.22 -31.69
N SER A 12 16.56 -33.54 -31.55
CA SER A 12 15.45 -34.30 -30.99
C SER A 12 15.58 -34.32 -29.47
N GLY A 13 14.48 -34.24 -28.71
CA GLY A 13 14.55 -34.13 -27.25
C GLY A 13 13.21 -34.14 -26.52
N VAL A 14 12.56 -35.31 -26.54
CA VAL A 14 11.73 -36.00 -25.52
C VAL A 14 11.16 -35.23 -24.30
N GLU A 15 9.85 -35.43 -24.12
CA GLU A 15 8.99 -35.51 -22.92
C GLU A 15 9.55 -35.15 -21.53
N ASP A 16 8.76 -34.37 -20.76
CA ASP A 16 8.60 -34.64 -19.33
C ASP A 16 7.22 -34.18 -18.81
N VAL A 17 6.43 -35.18 -18.37
CA VAL A 17 5.12 -35.07 -17.76
C VAL A 17 5.29 -34.85 -16.26
N GLN A 18 5.03 -33.63 -15.77
CA GLN A 18 5.06 -33.37 -14.33
C GLN A 18 3.82 -33.91 -13.63
N HIS A 19 4.04 -34.97 -12.85
CA HIS A 19 3.13 -35.54 -11.87
C HIS A 19 2.87 -34.57 -10.70
N GLN A 20 1.59 -34.41 -10.36
CA GLN A 20 1.09 -33.65 -9.22
C GLN A 20 0.87 -34.61 -8.03
N PRO A 21 1.40 -34.35 -6.82
CA PRO A 21 1.12 -35.19 -5.66
C PRO A 21 -0.19 -34.80 -4.94
N PRO A 22 -0.89 -35.76 -4.29
CA PRO A 22 -2.21 -35.55 -3.70
C PRO A 22 -2.16 -34.93 -2.29
N ASN A 23 -3.25 -34.21 -2.01
CA ASN A 23 -3.54 -33.38 -0.84
C ASN A 23 -4.17 -34.21 0.29
N PRO A 24 -3.63 -34.26 1.53
CA PRO A 24 -4.30 -34.94 2.63
C PRO A 24 -5.24 -34.00 3.40
N SER A 25 -6.53 -34.33 3.33
CA SER A 25 -7.60 -33.78 4.17
C SER A 25 -7.36 -34.16 5.65
N ILE A 26 -7.25 -33.16 6.54
CA ILE A 26 -7.24 -33.36 7.99
C ILE A 26 -8.59 -32.92 8.56
N ARG A 27 -9.36 -33.92 8.99
CA ARG A 27 -10.64 -33.82 9.69
C ARG A 27 -10.32 -33.92 11.19
N LEU A 28 -10.53 -32.87 11.98
CA LEU A 28 -10.45 -32.95 13.44
C LEU A 28 -11.77 -32.54 14.10
N GLN A 29 -12.19 -33.44 14.98
CA GLN A 29 -13.48 -33.52 15.63
C GLN A 29 -13.61 -32.53 16.79
N ILE A 30 -14.84 -32.07 16.94
CA ILE A 30 -15.38 -31.23 18.01
C ILE A 30 -15.26 -31.96 19.36
N HIS A 31 -14.70 -31.30 20.38
CA HIS A 31 -14.96 -31.60 21.79
C HIS A 31 -15.39 -30.31 22.50
N ARG A 32 -16.67 -30.24 22.86
CA ARG A 32 -17.20 -29.32 23.87
C ARG A 32 -17.07 -29.98 25.25
N PRO A 33 -16.68 -29.25 26.29
CA PRO A 33 -17.19 -29.48 27.62
C PRO A 33 -18.23 -28.42 28.01
N SER A 34 -19.26 -28.90 28.70
CA SER A 34 -20.46 -28.23 29.15
C SER A 34 -20.41 -27.99 30.66
N MET A 35 -21.21 -27.02 31.12
CA MET A 35 -21.73 -26.78 32.48
C MET A 35 -20.83 -26.13 33.56
N SER A 36 -21.06 -24.81 33.72
CA SER A 36 -21.55 -24.15 34.95
C SER A 36 -20.91 -24.46 36.32
N HIS A 37 -20.25 -23.46 36.89
CA HIS A 37 -20.43 -23.07 38.29
C HIS A 37 -20.22 -21.56 38.45
N ALA A 38 -21.30 -20.86 38.82
CA ALA A 38 -21.30 -19.62 39.58
C ALA A 38 -22.17 -19.88 40.83
N PRO A 39 -22.16 -19.06 41.90
CA PRO A 39 -21.51 -17.76 42.08
C PRO A 39 -20.79 -17.62 43.44
N LEU A 40 -19.90 -16.63 43.59
CA LEU A 40 -19.66 -15.96 44.89
C LEU A 40 -19.26 -14.50 44.62
N MET A 41 -20.05 -13.59 45.14
CA MET A 41 -19.88 -12.14 45.07
C MET A 41 -18.68 -11.72 45.93
N ALA A 42 -17.71 -11.05 45.32
CA ALA A 42 -16.83 -10.11 46.01
C ALA A 42 -16.92 -8.78 45.24
N THR A 43 -17.56 -7.82 45.88
CA THR A 43 -17.63 -6.43 45.46
C THR A 43 -16.25 -5.79 45.59
N ASP A 44 -15.44 -5.87 44.54
CA ASP A 44 -14.34 -4.93 44.35
C ASP A 44 -14.72 -3.98 43.21
N LYS A 45 -15.06 -2.75 43.61
CA LYS A 45 -15.13 -1.63 42.69
C LYS A 45 -13.78 -1.54 41.96
N PRO A 46 -13.71 -1.54 40.63
CA PRO A 46 -12.49 -1.12 39.98
C PRO A 46 -12.28 0.35 40.34
N GLN A 47 -11.32 0.60 41.23
CA GLN A 47 -10.65 1.89 41.35
C GLN A 47 -10.21 2.30 39.94
N PRO A 48 -10.51 3.52 39.47
CA PRO A 48 -9.93 4.03 38.23
C PRO A 48 -8.47 4.37 38.53
N SER A 49 -7.60 3.35 38.57
CA SER A 49 -6.16 3.56 38.60
C SER A 49 -5.73 4.07 37.24
N ASP A 50 -5.35 5.35 37.23
CA ASP A 50 -4.43 6.01 36.32
C ASP A 50 -4.61 5.76 34.83
N ASN A 51 -5.23 6.74 34.16
CA ASN A 51 -4.83 7.40 32.89
C ASN A 51 -3.74 6.74 32.03
N THR A 52 -3.82 5.44 31.81
CA THR A 52 -3.05 4.76 30.80
C THR A 52 -3.81 5.01 29.52
N ILE A 53 -3.51 6.14 28.86
CA ILE A 53 -3.85 6.34 27.46
C ILE A 53 -3.41 5.03 26.77
N PRO A 54 -4.33 4.25 26.18
CA PRO A 54 -3.96 3.00 25.55
C PRO A 54 -2.83 3.33 24.58
N ASP A 55 -1.76 2.54 24.63
CA ASP A 55 -0.52 2.69 23.87
C ASP A 55 -0.86 2.59 22.37
N SER A 56 -1.45 3.66 21.85
CA SER A 56 -2.27 3.71 20.64
C SER A 56 -1.37 3.96 19.45
N ASN A 57 -0.31 3.17 19.36
CA ASN A 57 0.63 3.21 18.27
C ASN A 57 0.07 2.40 17.10
N TYR A 58 -0.37 3.08 16.05
CA TYR A 58 -0.88 2.47 14.82
C TYR A 58 0.13 2.66 13.69
N PRO A 59 1.10 1.74 13.54
CA PRO A 59 2.13 1.89 12.52
C PRO A 59 1.51 1.81 11.12
N PRO A 60 2.00 2.60 10.13
CA PRO A 60 1.41 2.67 8.79
C PRO A 60 1.21 1.32 8.10
N ARG A 61 2.09 0.34 8.38
CA ARG A 61 2.03 -1.02 7.82
C ARG A 61 0.78 -1.81 8.22
N ASN A 62 0.10 -1.42 9.29
CA ASN A 62 -1.11 -2.08 9.79
C ASN A 62 -2.40 -1.41 9.29
N LEU A 63 -2.28 -0.31 8.52
CA LEU A 63 -3.41 0.42 8.00
C LEU A 63 -3.86 -0.15 6.65
N PRO A 64 -5.16 -0.09 6.35
CA PRO A 64 -5.65 -0.43 5.02
C PRO A 64 -5.04 0.49 3.98
N TYR A 65 -4.71 -0.09 2.83
CA TYR A 65 -4.20 0.67 1.70
C TYR A 65 -5.27 1.64 1.17
N SER A 66 -4.90 2.90 0.97
CA SER A 66 -5.76 3.93 0.38
C SER A 66 -5.06 4.58 -0.80
N GLU A 67 -5.50 4.25 -2.02
CA GLU A 67 -4.92 4.78 -3.25
C GLU A 67 -5.02 6.31 -3.30
N SER A 68 -6.15 6.88 -2.87
CA SER A 68 -6.38 8.32 -2.87
C SER A 68 -5.39 9.05 -1.95
N PHE A 69 -5.17 8.54 -0.74
CA PHE A 69 -4.19 9.09 0.20
C PHE A 69 -2.76 9.01 -0.35
N GLU A 70 -2.36 7.85 -0.88
CA GLU A 70 -1.02 7.66 -1.44
C GLU A 70 -0.78 8.57 -2.66
N ASN A 71 -1.79 8.77 -3.50
CA ASN A 71 -1.71 9.67 -4.65
C ASN A 71 -1.66 11.14 -4.22
N GLU A 72 -2.42 11.54 -3.19
CA GLU A 72 -2.34 12.88 -2.60
C GLU A 72 -0.93 13.12 -2.01
N PHE A 73 -0.43 12.19 -1.22
CA PHE A 73 0.89 12.24 -0.60
C PHE A 73 2.03 12.30 -1.62
N MET A 74 1.96 11.46 -2.66
CA MET A 74 2.90 11.50 -3.79
C MET A 74 2.90 12.88 -4.45
N LYS A 75 1.72 13.43 -4.78
CA LYS A 75 1.60 14.75 -5.41
C LYS A 75 2.19 15.84 -4.53
N THR A 76 1.90 15.84 -3.22
CA THR A 76 2.44 16.83 -2.28
C THR A 76 3.97 16.75 -2.16
N ILE A 77 4.55 15.54 -2.19
CA ILE A 77 6.02 15.38 -2.11
C ILE A 77 6.71 15.85 -3.40
N LEU A 78 6.17 15.48 -4.56
CA LEU A 78 6.77 15.83 -5.85
C LEU A 78 6.56 17.31 -6.19
N TYR A 79 5.37 17.82 -5.89
CA TYR A 79 4.90 19.17 -6.22
C TYR A 79 4.36 19.86 -4.97
N PRO A 80 5.25 20.27 -4.05
CA PRO A 80 4.83 20.86 -2.79
C PRO A 80 4.05 22.17 -3.04
N PRO A 81 2.90 22.36 -2.37
CA PRO A 81 2.18 23.62 -2.44
C PRO A 81 3.00 24.74 -1.80
N ALA A 82 2.70 25.99 -2.16
CA ALA A 82 3.27 27.15 -1.49
C ALA A 82 3.05 27.05 0.04
N PRO A 83 4.02 27.50 0.86
CA PRO A 83 3.88 27.48 2.30
C PRO A 83 2.65 28.31 2.69
N THR A 84 1.63 27.63 3.19
CA THR A 84 0.39 28.26 3.67
C THR A 84 0.55 28.51 5.16
N THR A 85 0.42 29.76 5.58
CA THR A 85 0.33 30.15 6.99
C THR A 85 -0.89 29.46 7.60
N ARG A 86 -0.69 28.41 8.40
CA ARG A 86 -1.78 27.71 9.07
C ARG A 86 -2.07 28.30 10.44
N LEU A 87 -3.36 28.31 10.75
CA LEU A 87 -3.93 28.78 12.01
C LEU A 87 -3.48 27.89 13.19
N PRO A 88 -3.35 28.47 14.39
CA PRO A 88 -2.92 27.74 15.59
C PRO A 88 -3.87 26.58 15.93
N PRO A 89 -3.37 25.50 16.58
CA PRO A 89 -4.15 24.32 16.89
C PRO A 89 -5.34 24.64 17.79
N ALA A 90 -6.53 24.18 17.43
CA ALA A 90 -7.75 24.47 18.19
C ALA A 90 -7.89 23.67 19.49
N SER A 91 -7.11 22.60 19.74
CA SER A 91 -7.15 21.83 21.00
C SER A 91 -5.96 20.88 21.12
N PRO A 92 -5.41 20.64 22.33
CA PRO A 92 -4.17 19.88 22.54
C PRO A 92 -4.31 18.35 22.56
N SER A 93 -5.50 17.77 22.38
CA SER A 93 -5.70 16.32 22.45
C SER A 93 -6.73 15.80 21.45
N LEU A 94 -6.37 15.79 20.17
CA LEU A 94 -7.19 15.16 19.13
C LEU A 94 -6.86 13.67 19.09
N LEU A 95 -7.60 12.89 19.87
CA LEU A 95 -7.53 11.43 19.84
C LEU A 95 -8.08 10.94 18.48
N VAL A 96 -7.18 10.74 17.51
CA VAL A 96 -7.52 10.23 16.18
C VAL A 96 -7.89 8.76 16.32
N GLN A 97 -9.12 8.42 15.94
CA GLN A 97 -9.58 7.04 15.99
C GLN A 97 -8.86 6.20 14.92
N PRO A 98 -8.47 4.94 15.22
CA PRO A 98 -7.68 4.12 14.29
C PRO A 98 -8.44 3.75 13.03
N SER A 99 -9.76 3.59 13.15
CA SER A 99 -10.68 3.30 12.05
C SER A 99 -10.79 4.44 11.03
N ALA A 100 -10.36 5.65 11.39
CA ALA A 100 -10.38 6.81 10.50
C ALA A 100 -9.04 7.02 9.75
N LEU A 101 -8.08 6.11 9.91
CA LEU A 101 -6.77 6.16 9.26
C LEU A 101 -6.77 5.38 7.92
N PRO A 102 -6.01 5.83 6.90
CA PRO A 102 -5.18 7.03 6.89
C PRO A 102 -6.01 8.32 6.76
N LEU A 103 -5.65 9.33 7.55
CA LEU A 103 -6.34 10.62 7.56
C LEU A 103 -5.96 11.44 6.30
N PRO A 104 -6.88 12.16 5.65
CA PRO A 104 -6.55 13.03 4.51
C PRO A 104 -5.50 14.10 4.86
N LEU A 105 -4.64 14.51 3.91
CA LEU A 105 -3.60 15.53 4.18
C LEU A 105 -4.17 16.93 4.41
N THR A 106 -5.34 17.19 3.85
CA THR A 106 -6.13 18.42 4.05
C THR A 106 -6.81 18.50 5.43
N SER A 107 -6.78 17.42 6.22
CA SER A 107 -7.49 17.38 7.50
C SER A 107 -7.05 18.52 8.44
N PRO A 108 -8.01 19.20 9.12
CA PRO A 108 -7.70 20.26 10.08
C PRO A 108 -7.00 19.73 11.34
N LEU A 109 -7.04 18.42 11.58
CA LEU A 109 -6.36 17.78 12.70
C LEU A 109 -4.84 17.73 12.50
N ARG A 110 -4.34 18.04 11.30
CA ARG A 110 -2.92 18.06 10.97
C ARG A 110 -2.34 19.46 11.18
N THR A 111 -1.76 19.67 12.35
CA THR A 111 -1.26 20.96 12.84
C THR A 111 0.25 20.98 13.04
N HIS A 112 0.89 19.82 13.13
CA HIS A 112 2.33 19.73 13.41
C HIS A 112 3.14 19.68 12.12
N PRO A 113 4.31 20.36 12.07
CA PRO A 113 5.17 20.33 10.89
C PRO A 113 5.75 18.92 10.67
N SER A 114 6.04 18.61 9.42
CA SER A 114 6.84 17.44 9.03
C SER A 114 8.07 17.88 8.23
N PRO A 115 9.07 17.00 8.03
CA PRO A 115 10.19 17.28 7.14
C PRO A 115 9.78 17.51 5.67
N PHE A 116 8.58 17.07 5.27
CA PHE A 116 8.06 17.26 3.91
C PHE A 116 7.23 18.54 3.84
N PRO A 117 7.63 19.52 3.00
CA PRO A 117 6.84 20.73 2.79
C PRO A 117 5.41 20.41 2.34
N GLY A 118 4.43 21.09 2.92
CA GLY A 118 2.99 20.87 2.63
C GLY A 118 2.37 19.67 3.34
N VAL A 119 3.16 18.78 3.95
CA VAL A 119 2.66 17.66 4.75
C VAL A 119 2.72 18.02 6.24
N HIS A 120 1.58 17.92 6.90
CA HIS A 120 1.45 18.15 8.33
C HIS A 120 1.06 16.85 9.05
N LEU A 121 1.54 16.71 10.29
CA LEU A 121 1.28 15.60 11.18
C LEU A 121 0.16 15.97 12.16
N THR A 122 -0.52 14.94 12.67
CA THR A 122 -1.54 15.10 13.71
C THR A 122 -0.94 15.24 15.11
N HIS A 123 0.29 14.76 15.30
CA HIS A 123 1.01 14.76 16.57
C HIS A 123 2.48 15.13 16.32
N PRO A 124 3.19 15.70 17.32
CA PRO A 124 4.63 15.85 17.26
C PRO A 124 5.31 14.49 17.04
N GLY A 125 6.11 14.36 15.98
CA GLY A 125 6.78 13.09 15.64
C GLY A 125 5.83 11.95 15.23
N GLY A 126 4.57 12.27 14.89
CA GLY A 126 3.55 11.32 14.48
C GLY A 126 3.76 10.71 13.09
N TYR A 127 2.94 9.73 12.73
CA TYR A 127 2.94 9.17 11.38
C TYR A 127 2.28 10.10 10.37
N HIS A 128 2.76 10.06 9.12
CA HIS A 128 2.17 10.79 7.99
C HIS A 128 0.75 10.32 7.68
N THR A 129 0.41 9.07 7.98
CA THR A 129 -0.95 8.52 7.87
C THR A 129 -1.91 9.07 8.94
N GLY A 130 -1.40 9.75 9.97
CA GLY A 130 -2.15 10.19 11.13
C GLY A 130 -1.89 9.31 12.36
N GLY A 131 -2.24 9.83 13.54
CA GLY A 131 -2.01 9.18 14.83
C GLY A 131 -0.65 9.53 15.47
N PRO A 132 -0.45 9.07 16.73
CA PRO A 132 0.81 9.25 17.45
C PRO A 132 1.92 8.44 16.78
N GLY A 133 3.16 8.88 16.99
CA GLY A 133 4.35 8.22 16.45
C GLY A 133 4.75 6.97 17.23
N PRO A 134 5.94 6.42 16.96
CA PRO A 134 6.50 5.35 17.77
C PRO A 134 6.59 5.77 19.25
N SER A 135 6.38 4.82 20.17
CA SER A 135 6.48 5.06 21.61
C SER A 135 7.88 5.54 22.00
N ALA A 136 7.97 6.27 23.12
CA ALA A 136 9.23 6.85 23.59
C ALA A 136 10.34 5.79 23.79
N SER A 137 9.99 4.57 24.21
CA SER A 137 10.94 3.47 24.36
C SER A 137 11.54 3.03 23.02
N VAL A 138 10.72 2.94 21.97
CA VAL A 138 11.16 2.61 20.60
C VAL A 138 12.07 3.71 20.05
N VAL A 139 11.71 4.98 20.27
CA VAL A 139 12.52 6.14 19.88
C VAL A 139 13.87 6.13 20.60
N ALA A 140 13.89 5.87 21.91
CA ALA A 140 15.13 5.80 22.69
C ALA A 140 16.03 4.64 22.24
N ALA A 141 15.46 3.47 21.95
CA ALA A 141 16.20 2.32 21.43
C ALA A 141 16.81 2.63 20.05
N PHE A 142 16.05 3.28 19.16
CA PHE A 142 16.55 3.74 17.87
C PHE A 142 17.69 4.76 18.03
N ALA A 143 17.53 5.76 18.90
CA ALA A 143 18.54 6.79 19.13
C ALA A 143 19.87 6.20 19.62
N LYS A 144 19.82 5.28 20.61
CA LYS A 144 21.01 4.57 21.09
C LYS A 144 21.73 3.83 19.97
N ARG A 145 20.97 3.11 19.14
CA ARG A 145 21.53 2.36 18.00
C ARG A 145 22.13 3.29 16.96
N PHE A 146 21.45 4.39 16.62
CA PHE A 146 21.93 5.37 15.66
C PHE A 146 23.24 6.03 16.10
N ILE A 147 23.34 6.43 17.37
CA ILE A 147 24.57 7.00 17.95
C ILE A 147 25.74 6.01 17.84
N HIS A 148 25.49 4.74 18.21
CA HIS A 148 26.50 3.69 18.17
C HIS A 148 26.96 3.38 16.73
N GLU A 149 26.02 3.16 15.80
CA GLU A 149 26.32 2.82 14.40
C GLU A 149 27.05 3.95 13.66
N GLN A 150 26.71 5.21 13.96
CA GLN A 150 27.34 6.37 13.33
C GLN A 150 28.61 6.83 14.06
N GLY A 151 28.96 6.20 15.19
CA GLY A 151 30.15 6.53 15.99
C GLY A 151 30.15 7.96 16.54
N ILE A 152 28.96 8.51 16.83
CA ILE A 152 28.77 9.93 17.19
C ILE A 152 29.30 10.18 18.60
N ARG A 153 30.15 11.19 18.75
CA ARG A 153 30.77 11.54 20.06
C ARG A 153 30.44 12.94 20.56
N SER A 154 29.90 13.81 19.72
CA SER A 154 29.56 15.19 20.07
C SER A 154 28.16 15.58 19.61
N GLU A 155 27.58 16.60 20.26
CA GLU A 155 26.25 17.13 19.95
C GLU A 155 26.21 17.76 18.54
N ALA A 156 27.21 18.56 18.18
CA ALA A 156 27.30 19.14 16.84
C ALA A 156 27.43 18.06 15.74
N GLU A 157 28.10 16.94 16.03
CA GLU A 157 28.13 15.81 15.10
C GLU A 157 26.76 15.13 15.00
N LEU A 158 26.04 14.97 16.11
CA LEU A 158 24.70 14.39 16.11
C LEU A 158 23.76 15.16 15.20
N GLU A 159 23.69 16.49 15.34
CA GLU A 159 22.82 17.33 14.52
C GLU A 159 23.13 17.20 13.03
N ARG A 160 24.42 17.27 12.66
CA ARG A 160 24.85 17.11 11.27
C ARG A 160 24.45 15.74 10.70
N ARG A 161 24.72 14.66 11.44
CA ARG A 161 24.42 13.29 10.99
C ARG A 161 22.93 13.03 10.89
N VAL A 162 22.13 13.57 11.81
CA VAL A 162 20.67 13.51 11.75
C VAL A 162 20.18 14.23 10.51
N GLN A 163 20.66 15.45 10.26
CA GLN A 163 20.26 16.22 9.09
C GLN A 163 20.61 15.50 7.77
N GLU A 164 21.83 14.98 7.65
CA GLU A 164 22.25 14.17 6.49
C GLU A 164 21.36 12.93 6.30
N ALA A 165 21.06 12.21 7.39
CA ALA A 165 20.21 11.04 7.34
C ALA A 165 18.77 11.39 6.92
N VAL A 166 18.21 12.49 7.44
CA VAL A 166 16.88 12.99 7.06
C VAL A 166 16.86 13.35 5.58
N GLN A 167 17.84 14.12 5.10
CA GLN A 167 17.93 14.52 3.68
C GLN A 167 18.05 13.31 2.76
N ARG A 168 18.89 12.32 3.10
CA ARG A 168 19.00 11.07 2.35
C ARG A 168 17.66 10.34 2.26
N ARG A 169 16.96 10.18 3.39
CA ARG A 169 15.63 9.52 3.42
C ARG A 169 14.58 10.31 2.65
N MET A 170 14.61 11.64 2.68
CA MET A 170 13.73 12.48 1.87
C MET A 170 13.99 12.28 0.37
N GLY A 171 15.25 12.16 -0.04
CA GLY A 171 15.63 11.82 -1.41
C GLY A 171 15.06 10.47 -1.86
N GLU A 172 15.24 9.42 -1.05
CA GLU A 172 14.68 8.08 -1.32
C GLU A 172 13.15 8.11 -1.47
N VAL A 173 12.46 8.87 -0.61
CA VAL A 173 11.00 9.03 -0.69
C VAL A 173 10.61 9.74 -1.98
N ARG A 174 11.29 10.82 -2.36
CA ARG A 174 11.02 11.54 -3.62
C ARG A 174 11.22 10.62 -4.83
N GLU A 175 12.29 9.84 -4.87
CA GLU A 175 12.55 8.86 -5.94
C GLU A 175 11.42 7.81 -6.02
N ARG A 176 11.01 7.26 -4.87
CA ARG A 176 9.89 6.29 -4.81
C ARG A 176 8.59 6.90 -5.31
N MET A 177 8.31 8.15 -4.96
CA MET A 177 7.11 8.86 -5.44
C MET A 177 7.18 9.13 -6.95
N GLY A 178 8.35 9.46 -7.49
CA GLY A 178 8.55 9.60 -8.93
C GLY A 178 8.27 8.30 -9.69
N ARG A 179 8.85 7.18 -9.21
CA ARG A 179 8.57 5.85 -9.79
C ARG A 179 7.09 5.48 -9.71
N ARG A 180 6.41 5.83 -8.62
CA ARG A 180 4.97 5.62 -8.48
C ARG A 180 4.20 6.43 -9.52
N GLU A 181 4.53 7.70 -9.73
CA GLU A 181 3.86 8.54 -10.72
C GLU A 181 4.00 7.96 -12.14
N GLU A 182 5.21 7.52 -12.51
CA GLU A 182 5.43 6.85 -13.79
C GLU A 182 4.60 5.57 -13.93
N ALA A 183 4.53 4.75 -12.86
CA ALA A 183 3.73 3.54 -12.86
C ALA A 183 2.24 3.85 -13.07
N ILE A 184 1.71 4.90 -12.44
CA ILE A 184 0.33 5.36 -12.64
C ILE A 184 0.12 5.76 -14.11
N LYS A 185 1.01 6.57 -14.69
CA LYS A 185 0.94 6.99 -16.10
C LYS A 185 0.97 5.80 -17.07
N ARG A 186 1.84 4.81 -16.82
CA ARG A 186 1.90 3.56 -17.60
C ARG A 186 0.60 2.78 -17.48
N ASN A 187 0.08 2.60 -16.27
CA ASN A 187 -1.17 1.89 -16.02
C ASN A 187 -2.36 2.57 -16.72
N GLU A 188 -2.40 3.90 -16.76
CA GLU A 188 -3.41 4.64 -17.52
C GLU A 188 -3.32 4.38 -19.02
N GLY A 189 -2.10 4.30 -19.57
CA GLY A 189 -1.86 3.91 -20.96
C GLY A 189 -2.42 2.52 -21.28
N VAL A 190 -2.06 1.53 -20.47
CA VAL A 190 -2.55 0.15 -20.62
C VAL A 190 -4.08 0.09 -20.51
N ARG A 191 -4.69 0.82 -19.56
CA ARG A 191 -6.16 0.90 -19.44
C ARG A 191 -6.84 1.53 -20.65
N ARG A 192 -6.16 2.42 -21.40
CA ARG A 192 -6.69 2.96 -22.66
C ARG A 192 -6.59 1.92 -23.77
N GLU A 193 -5.47 1.21 -23.86
CA GLU A 193 -5.27 0.15 -24.84
C GLU A 193 -6.27 -0.99 -24.67
N ILE A 194 -6.47 -1.47 -23.44
CA ILE A 194 -7.50 -2.48 -23.13
C ILE A 194 -8.87 -2.02 -23.62
N ARG A 195 -9.25 -0.77 -23.34
CA ARG A 195 -10.54 -0.23 -23.80
C ARG A 195 -10.67 -0.18 -25.32
N LEU A 196 -9.58 0.13 -26.03
CA LEU A 196 -9.56 0.12 -27.49
C LEU A 196 -9.71 -1.29 -28.05
N LEU A 197 -8.95 -2.25 -27.52
CA LEU A 197 -9.02 -3.66 -27.93
C LEU A 197 -10.39 -4.27 -27.63
N GLU A 198 -10.99 -3.96 -26.48
CA GLU A 198 -12.35 -4.37 -26.15
C GLU A 198 -13.38 -3.79 -27.13
N ALA A 199 -13.21 -2.52 -27.55
CA ALA A 199 -14.08 -1.91 -28.53
C ALA A 199 -13.93 -2.56 -29.91
N GLN A 200 -12.69 -2.84 -30.34
CA GLN A 200 -12.40 -3.57 -31.58
C GLN A 200 -13.03 -4.96 -31.56
N ARG A 201 -12.81 -5.73 -30.49
CA ARG A 201 -13.39 -7.06 -30.33
C ARG A 201 -14.91 -7.04 -30.41
N ARG A 202 -15.58 -6.08 -29.75
CA ARG A 202 -17.05 -5.92 -29.84
C ARG A 202 -17.52 -5.63 -31.28
N THR A 203 -16.73 -4.94 -32.08
CA THR A 203 -17.07 -4.71 -33.49
C THR A 203 -16.89 -5.96 -34.34
N GLU A 204 -15.83 -6.74 -34.10
CA GLU A 204 -15.58 -8.02 -34.76
C GLU A 204 -16.71 -9.01 -34.45
N GLU A 205 -17.08 -9.16 -33.18
CA GLU A 205 -18.20 -10.02 -32.75
C GLU A 205 -19.52 -9.65 -33.47
N ARG A 206 -19.82 -8.35 -33.59
CA ARG A 206 -21.01 -7.88 -34.33
C ARG A 206 -20.96 -8.19 -35.83
N VAL A 207 -19.78 -8.11 -36.44
CA VAL A 207 -19.61 -8.43 -37.86
C VAL A 207 -19.79 -9.93 -38.07
N GLU A 208 -19.20 -10.75 -37.20
CA GLU A 208 -19.36 -12.22 -37.24
C GLU A 208 -20.82 -12.63 -37.07
N GLU A 209 -21.55 -12.05 -36.12
CA GLU A 209 -22.98 -12.29 -35.92
C GLU A 209 -23.80 -11.93 -37.17
N ARG A 210 -23.51 -10.78 -37.81
CA ARG A 210 -24.16 -10.38 -39.06
C ARG A 210 -23.88 -11.35 -40.20
N ILE A 211 -22.63 -11.76 -40.37
CA ILE A 211 -22.24 -12.74 -41.40
C ILE A 211 -22.93 -14.08 -41.16
N ARG A 212 -22.99 -14.54 -39.90
CA ARG A 212 -23.68 -15.79 -39.52
C ARG A 212 -25.18 -15.71 -39.85
N ALA A 213 -25.85 -14.64 -39.43
CA ALA A 213 -27.27 -14.44 -39.70
C ALA A 213 -27.58 -14.35 -41.21
N GLU A 214 -26.70 -13.74 -42.01
CA GLU A 214 -26.85 -13.68 -43.45
C GLU A 214 -26.74 -15.06 -44.11
N ARG A 215 -25.78 -15.89 -43.67
CA ARG A 215 -25.63 -17.27 -44.14
C ARG A 215 -26.87 -18.12 -43.83
N GLU A 216 -27.40 -18.03 -42.61
CA GLU A 216 -28.61 -18.75 -42.20
C GLU A 216 -29.83 -18.35 -43.05
N ARG A 217 -29.99 -17.06 -43.36
CA ARG A 217 -31.07 -16.57 -44.24
C ARG A 217 -30.96 -17.14 -45.66
N LYS A 218 -29.76 -17.15 -46.26
CA LYS A 218 -29.53 -17.68 -47.62
C LYS A 218 -29.83 -19.18 -47.71
N ILE A 219 -29.45 -19.95 -46.69
CA ILE A 219 -29.74 -21.40 -46.62
C ILE A 219 -31.24 -21.63 -46.47
N GLY A 220 -31.93 -20.85 -45.63
CA GLY A 220 -33.39 -20.96 -45.43
C GLY A 220 -34.24 -20.53 -46.63
N SER A 221 -33.75 -19.62 -47.49
CA SER A 221 -34.45 -19.20 -48.71
C SER A 221 -34.20 -20.12 -49.92
N GLY A 222 -33.08 -20.85 -49.95
CA GLY A 222 -32.74 -21.77 -51.05
C GLY A 222 -33.38 -23.16 -50.96
N GLY A 223 -34.17 -23.45 -49.92
CA GLY A 223 -34.86 -24.73 -49.71
C GLY A 223 -36.36 -24.72 -50.04
N ARG A 224 -36.85 -23.68 -50.74
CA ARG A 224 -38.24 -23.58 -51.24
C ARG A 224 -38.25 -23.32 -52.74
N GLU A 225 -37.72 -24.26 -53.51
CA GLU A 225 -38.00 -24.41 -54.96
C GLU A 225 -38.27 -25.88 -55.26
#